data_AF-A0A2G6PMP8-F1
#
_entry.id   AF-A0A2G6PMP8-F1
#
_cell.length_a   1.000
_cell.length_b   1.000
_cell.length_c   1.000
_cell.angle_alpha   90.00
_cell.angle_beta   90.00
_cell.angle_gamma   90.00
#
_symmetry.space_group_name_H-M   'P 1'
#
loop_
_entity.id
_entity.type
_entity.pdbx_description
1 polymer ?
#
loop_
_entity_poly.entity_id
_entity_poly.type
_entity_poly.pdbx_seq_one_letter_code
_entity_poly.pdbx_strand_id
1 'polypeptide(L)'
;MPIIKSAKKALKQNVRNKSRNDYFKGLYRESRKEFEKAIKNKDLKAAQKAFYNEKDKDGKTVKSGLQSNIDKLEKKNIIHKNNASRKKSQFVKMMKALS
;
A
#
# COMPACT_ATOMS: atom_id res chain seq x y z
N MET A 1 26.91 9.62 17.71
CA MET A 1 27.17 8.33 17.02
C MET A 1 27.23 7.23 18.07
N PRO A 2 26.73 6.02 17.80
CA PRO A 2 26.83 4.93 18.78
C PRO A 2 28.30 4.57 19.02
N ILE A 3 28.68 4.34 20.28
CA ILE A 3 30.08 4.03 20.63
C ILE A 3 30.36 2.53 20.43
N ILE A 4 29.43 1.68 20.88
CA ILE A 4 29.52 0.21 20.83
C ILE A 4 29.39 -0.31 19.38
N LYS A 5 30.20 -1.31 19.01
CA LYS A 5 30.21 -1.94 17.66
C LYS A 5 28.84 -2.49 17.26
N SER A 6 28.13 -3.16 18.17
CA SER A 6 26.78 -3.69 17.94
C SER A 6 25.78 -2.58 17.61
N ALA A 7 25.84 -1.47 18.36
CA ALA A 7 24.97 -0.32 18.15
C ALA A 7 25.25 0.39 16.80
N LYS A 8 26.53 0.51 16.40
CA LYS A 8 26.90 1.02 15.06
C LYS A 8 26.32 0.13 13.94
N LYS A 9 26.35 -1.20 14.12
CA LYS A 9 25.75 -2.16 13.17
C LYS A 9 24.22 -2.02 13.11
N ALA A 10 23.57 -1.93 14.27
CA ALA A 10 22.12 -1.75 14.36
C ALA A 10 21.67 -0.47 13.65
N LEU A 11 22.43 0.62 13.79
CA LEU A 11 22.17 1.88 13.07
C LEU A 11 22.20 1.67 11.54
N LYS A 12 23.25 1.02 11.02
CA LYS A 12 23.37 0.73 9.57
C LYS A 12 22.21 -0.14 9.06
N GLN A 13 21.84 -1.17 9.82
CA GLN A 13 20.71 -2.04 9.48
C GLN A 13 19.38 -1.27 9.48
N ASN A 14 19.18 -0.38 10.47
CA ASN A 14 17.98 0.45 10.55
C ASN A 14 17.85 1.35 9.33
N VAL A 15 18.92 2.06 8.91
CA VAL A 15 18.89 2.91 7.71
C VAL A 15 18.45 2.12 6.46
N ARG A 16 19.02 0.94 6.24
CA ARG A 16 18.65 0.06 5.12
C ARG A 16 17.19 -0.38 5.20
N ASN A 17 16.74 -0.83 6.38
CA ASN A 17 15.38 -1.30 6.58
C ASN A 17 14.36 -0.16 6.44
N LYS A 18 14.69 1.02 6.93
CA LYS A 18 13.88 2.24 6.80
C LYS A 18 13.69 2.60 5.33
N SER A 19 14.78 2.70 4.55
CA SER A 19 14.72 2.98 3.11
C SER A 19 13.82 1.99 2.36
N ARG A 20 13.98 0.68 2.61
CA ARG A 20 13.13 -0.35 2.02
C ARG A 20 11.65 -0.18 2.41
N ASN A 21 11.36 0.10 3.67
CA ASN A 21 10.00 0.26 4.15
C ASN A 21 9.34 1.53 3.62
N ASP A 22 10.12 2.61 3.49
CA ASP A 22 9.66 3.89 2.97
C ASP A 22 9.27 3.78 1.49
N TYR A 23 9.99 2.98 0.69
CA TYR A 23 9.59 2.65 -0.68
C TYR A 23 8.19 2.02 -0.76
N PHE A 24 7.95 0.94 -0.01
CA PHE A 24 6.64 0.27 -0.05
C PHE A 24 5.52 1.13 0.54
N LYS A 25 5.81 1.92 1.58
CA LYS A 25 4.85 2.90 2.11
C LYS A 25 4.57 4.00 1.11
N GLY A 26 5.56 4.43 0.33
CA GLY A 26 5.41 5.40 -0.76
C GLY A 26 4.45 4.90 -1.83
N LEU A 27 4.66 3.68 -2.34
CA LEU A 27 3.75 3.04 -3.30
C LEU A 27 2.31 3.01 -2.80
N TYR A 28 2.10 2.61 -1.54
CA TYR A 28 0.77 2.62 -0.92
C TYR A 28 0.16 4.02 -0.84
N ARG A 29 0.94 5.04 -0.47
CA ARG A 29 0.46 6.43 -0.37
C ARG A 29 0.02 6.97 -1.73
N GLU A 30 0.78 6.72 -2.78
CA GLU A 30 0.42 7.18 -4.13
C GLU A 30 -0.84 6.48 -4.64
N SER A 31 -0.93 5.13 -4.54
CA SER A 31 -2.16 4.41 -4.90
C SER A 31 -3.37 4.86 -4.09
N ARG A 32 -3.16 5.20 -2.80
CA ARG A 32 -4.23 5.73 -1.94
C ARG A 32 -4.70 7.11 -2.41
N LYS A 33 -3.79 8.01 -2.79
CA LYS A 33 -4.15 9.33 -3.32
C LYS A 33 -4.94 9.21 -4.62
N GLU A 34 -4.53 8.32 -5.53
CA GLU A 34 -5.28 8.04 -6.77
C GLU A 34 -6.72 7.59 -6.46
N PHE A 35 -6.88 6.64 -5.53
CA PHE A 35 -8.18 6.17 -5.09
C PHE A 35 -9.02 7.28 -4.43
N GLU A 36 -8.44 8.05 -3.51
CA GLU A 36 -9.15 9.14 -2.83
C GLU A 36 -9.60 10.24 -3.79
N LYS A 37 -8.80 10.54 -4.83
CA LYS A 37 -9.20 11.47 -5.90
C LYS A 37 -10.42 10.94 -6.66
N ALA A 38 -10.43 9.65 -7.03
CA ALA A 38 -11.56 9.03 -7.71
C ALA A 38 -12.85 9.06 -6.87
N ILE A 39 -12.75 8.76 -5.57
CA ILE A 39 -13.87 8.84 -4.63
C ILE A 39 -14.39 10.28 -4.51
N LYS A 40 -13.50 11.27 -4.40
CA LYS A 40 -13.90 12.69 -4.34
C LYS A 40 -14.64 13.14 -5.60
N ASN A 41 -14.23 12.65 -6.76
CA ASN A 41 -14.87 12.94 -8.05
C ASN A 41 -16.17 12.14 -8.27
N LYS A 42 -16.59 11.31 -7.30
CA LYS A 42 -17.77 10.43 -7.38
C LYS A 42 -17.74 9.43 -8.57
N ASP A 43 -16.57 9.13 -9.10
CA ASP A 43 -16.42 8.17 -10.21
C ASP A 43 -16.15 6.77 -9.65
N LEU A 44 -17.20 5.96 -9.64
CA LEU A 44 -17.16 4.59 -9.14
C LEU A 44 -16.30 3.68 -10.02
N LYS A 45 -16.31 3.87 -11.34
CA LYS A 45 -15.52 3.05 -12.28
C LYS A 45 -14.03 3.34 -12.10
N ALA A 46 -13.65 4.61 -11.98
CA ALA A 46 -12.27 4.99 -11.69
C ALA A 46 -11.80 4.48 -10.32
N ALA A 47 -12.65 4.55 -9.29
CA ALA A 47 -12.32 4.05 -7.96
C ALA A 47 -12.08 2.52 -7.96
N GLN A 48 -12.93 1.76 -8.66
CA GLN A 48 -12.74 0.31 -8.82
C GLN A 48 -11.44 -0.02 -9.56
N LYS A 49 -11.15 0.69 -10.65
CA LYS A 49 -9.88 0.51 -11.39
C LYS A 49 -8.65 0.82 -10.54
N ALA A 50 -8.70 1.84 -9.69
CA ALA A 50 -7.61 2.18 -8.78
C ALA A 50 -7.47 1.17 -7.61
N PHE A 51 -8.58 0.54 -7.20
CA PHE A 51 -8.60 -0.39 -6.09
C PHE A 51 -8.09 -1.79 -6.48
N TYR A 52 -8.57 -2.32 -7.61
CA TYR A 52 -8.23 -3.65 -8.11
C TYR A 52 -6.99 -3.64 -9.02
N ASN A 53 -6.44 -4.82 -9.27
CA ASN A 53 -5.30 -4.98 -10.17
C ASN A 53 -5.75 -4.86 -11.63
N GLU A 54 -4.96 -4.17 -12.43
CA GLU A 54 -5.11 -4.14 -13.87
C GLU A 54 -4.40 -5.34 -14.48
N LYS A 55 -5.12 -6.11 -15.30
CA LYS A 55 -4.62 -7.31 -15.96
C LYS A 55 -4.61 -7.14 -17.48
N ASP A 56 -3.57 -7.66 -18.12
CA ASP A 56 -3.46 -7.78 -19.57
C ASP A 56 -4.41 -8.84 -20.13
N LYS A 57 -4.53 -8.85 -21.47
CA LYS A 57 -5.24 -9.89 -22.24
C LYS A 57 -4.71 -11.30 -21.93
N ASP A 58 -3.43 -11.42 -21.60
CA ASP A 58 -2.78 -12.68 -21.22
C ASP A 58 -2.89 -13.00 -19.71
N GLY A 59 -3.68 -12.23 -18.95
CA GLY A 59 -3.92 -12.42 -17.52
C GLY A 59 -2.79 -11.95 -16.60
N LYS A 60 -1.70 -11.40 -17.14
CA LYS A 60 -0.58 -10.83 -16.36
C LYS A 60 -0.96 -9.51 -15.71
N THR A 61 -0.43 -9.23 -14.52
CA THR A 61 -0.74 -7.97 -13.80
C THR A 61 0.17 -6.85 -14.29
N VAL A 62 -0.43 -5.83 -14.90
CA VAL A 62 0.26 -4.65 -15.44
C VAL A 62 0.50 -3.62 -14.33
N LYS A 63 -0.57 -3.30 -13.59
CA LYS A 63 -0.55 -2.34 -12.50
C LYS A 63 -1.12 -2.97 -11.24
N SER A 64 -0.35 -2.89 -10.15
CA SER A 64 -0.81 -3.32 -8.82
C SER A 64 -1.80 -2.29 -8.27
N GLY A 65 -3.03 -2.73 -7.99
CA GLY A 65 -4.06 -1.91 -7.35
C GLY A 65 -3.77 -1.65 -5.88
N LEU A 66 -4.55 -0.72 -5.29
CA LEU A 66 -4.43 -0.36 -3.87
C LEU A 66 -4.54 -1.57 -2.94
N GLN A 67 -5.45 -2.51 -3.22
CA GLN A 67 -5.62 -3.72 -2.41
C GLN A 67 -4.33 -4.57 -2.38
N SER A 68 -3.72 -4.82 -3.54
CA SER A 68 -2.49 -5.61 -3.63
C SER A 68 -1.31 -4.95 -2.92
N ASN A 69 -1.24 -3.62 -2.96
CA ASN A 69 -0.21 -2.87 -2.24
C ASN A 69 -0.37 -2.98 -0.71
N ILE A 70 -1.61 -3.01 -0.19
CA ILE A 70 -1.88 -3.28 1.23
C ILE A 70 -1.44 -4.70 1.61
N ASP A 71 -1.78 -5.70 0.80
CA ASP A 71 -1.40 -7.09 1.05
C ASP A 71 0.13 -7.27 1.00
N LYS A 72 0.82 -6.52 0.13
CA LYS A 72 2.29 -6.51 0.06
C LYS A 72 2.93 -5.91 1.31
N LEU A 73 2.33 -4.88 1.91
CA LEU A 73 2.78 -4.31 3.18
C LEU A 73 2.58 -5.30 4.34
N GLU A 74 1.46 -6.03 4.34
CA GLU A 74 1.18 -7.09 5.32
C GLU A 74 2.18 -8.23 5.21
N LYS A 75 2.38 -8.79 3.99
CA LYS A 75 3.35 -9.87 3.74
C LYS A 75 4.78 -9.50 4.14
N LYS A 76 5.15 -8.22 4.02
CA LYS A 76 6.46 -7.70 4.42
C LYS A 76 6.54 -7.31 5.90
N ASN A 77 5.48 -7.55 6.68
CA ASN A 77 5.36 -7.20 8.08
C ASN A 77 5.60 -5.71 8.37
N ILE A 78 5.26 -4.83 7.41
CA ILE A 78 5.34 -3.38 7.57
C ILE A 78 4.08 -2.86 8.29
N ILE A 79 2.95 -3.54 8.07
CA ILE A 79 1.69 -3.31 8.77
C ILE A 79 1.18 -4.63 9.34
N HIS A 80 0.48 -4.56 10.48
CA HIS A 80 -0.15 -5.73 11.09
C HIS A 80 -1.36 -6.20 10.27
N LYS A 81 -1.63 -7.51 10.28
CA LYS A 81 -2.78 -8.14 9.58
C LYS A 81 -4.12 -7.46 9.85
N ASN A 82 -4.37 -7.07 11.10
CA ASN A 82 -5.62 -6.39 11.47
C ASN A 82 -5.70 -4.98 10.87
N ASN A 83 -4.57 -4.27 10.75
CA ASN A 83 -4.55 -2.95 10.12
C ASN A 83 -4.80 -3.07 8.62
N ALA A 84 -4.18 -4.07 7.97
CA ALA A 84 -4.44 -4.38 6.56
C ALA A 84 -5.92 -4.70 6.31
N SER A 85 -6.51 -5.57 7.13
CA SER A 85 -7.93 -5.94 7.06
C SER A 85 -8.87 -4.73 7.27
N ARG A 86 -8.62 -3.92 8.31
CA ARG A 86 -9.39 -2.69 8.60
C ARG A 86 -9.36 -1.73 7.41
N LYS A 87 -8.19 -1.47 6.83
CA LYS A 87 -8.03 -0.60 5.66
C LYS A 87 -8.80 -1.12 4.45
N LYS A 88 -8.68 -2.42 4.13
CA LYS A 88 -9.42 -3.06 3.03
C LYS A 88 -10.93 -2.89 3.21
N SER A 89 -11.45 -3.17 4.41
CA SER A 89 -12.87 -3.01 4.72
C SER A 89 -13.35 -1.56 4.58
N GLN A 90 -12.57 -0.59 5.09
CA GLN A 90 -12.92 0.83 4.98
C GLN A 90 -12.99 1.32 3.53
N PHE A 91 -12.02 0.95 2.68
CA PHE A 91 -12.05 1.36 1.27
C PHE A 91 -13.21 0.73 0.50
N VAL A 92 -13.57 -0.52 0.79
CA VAL A 92 -14.77 -1.15 0.21
C VAL A 92 -16.05 -0.44 0.68
N LYS A 93 -16.14 -0.08 1.96
CA LYS A 93 -17.27 0.72 2.48
C LYS A 93 -17.40 2.07 1.78
N MET A 94 -16.28 2.75 1.52
CA MET A 94 -16.27 4.03 0.80
C MET A 94 -16.79 3.87 -0.65
N MET A 95 -16.36 2.82 -1.36
CA MET A 95 -16.89 2.53 -2.70
C MET A 95 -18.38 2.19 -2.67
N LYS A 96 -18.82 1.39 -1.69
CA LYS A 96 -20.23 1.00 -1.54
C LYS A 96 -21.13 2.20 -1.24
N ALA A 97 -20.65 3.18 -0.48
CA ALA A 97 -21.42 4.40 -0.18
C ALA A 97 -21.63 5.32 -1.39
N LEU A 98 -20.86 5.14 -2.47
CA LEU A 98 -21.04 5.84 -3.74
C LEU A 98 -21.99 5.10 -4.71
N SER A 99 -22.29 3.83 -4.45
CA SER A 99 -23.17 2.98 -5.26
C SER A 99 -24.62 3.11 -4.80
#